data_AF-A0A1S1LBY3-F1
#
_entry.id   AF-A0A1S1LBY3-F1
#
_cell.length_a   1.000
_cell.length_b   1.000
_cell.length_c   1.000
_cell.angle_alpha   90.00
_cell.angle_beta   90.00
_cell.angle_gamma   90.00
#
_symmetry.space_group_name_H-M   'P 1'
#
loop_
_entity.id
_entity.type
_entity.pdbx_description
1 polymer ?
#
loop_
_entity_poly.entity_id
_entity_poly.type
_entity_poly.pdbx_seq_one_letter_code
_entity_poly.pdbx_strand_id
1 'polypeptide(L)'
;MVFSAAAIQAPAANADNPPNCEQVPWGFLGSLKREICDQPIRKDGSWTRRKVIGIPAHYRNPSSSCYSSGYWGTTDCTYYPGGQVPDRVDSDETYDLRADTVPTDEPGHMPDPAPAPPAPKEPTPAPAPPEPVSEDA
;
A
#
# COMPACT_ATOMS: atom_id res chain seq x y z
N MET A 1 -20.00 38.01 -12.10
CA MET A 1 -19.25 37.16 -11.15
C MET A 1 -19.23 35.75 -11.71
N VAL A 2 -18.04 35.24 -12.07
CA VAL A 2 -17.86 33.87 -12.58
C VAL A 2 -17.10 33.12 -11.50
N PHE A 3 -17.75 32.15 -10.85
CA PHE A 3 -17.08 31.25 -9.92
C PHE A 3 -16.53 30.08 -10.73
N SER A 4 -15.21 30.07 -10.96
CA SER A 4 -14.52 28.91 -11.52
C SER A 4 -14.49 27.80 -10.47
N ALA A 5 -15.15 26.68 -10.76
CA ALA A 5 -14.99 25.45 -9.99
C ALA A 5 -13.59 24.90 -10.25
N ALA A 6 -12.68 25.07 -9.31
CA ALA A 6 -11.42 24.34 -9.30
C ALA A 6 -11.73 22.87 -9.01
N ALA A 7 -11.68 22.03 -10.04
CA ALA A 7 -11.71 20.59 -9.87
C ALA A 7 -10.42 20.18 -9.14
N ILE A 8 -10.53 19.91 -7.84
CA ILE A 8 -9.47 19.22 -7.10
C ILE A 8 -9.45 17.79 -7.64
N GLN A 9 -8.63 17.55 -8.67
CA GLN A 9 -8.28 16.20 -9.07
C GLN A 9 -7.42 15.63 -7.94
N ALA A 10 -8.04 14.88 -7.03
CA ALA A 10 -7.30 14.03 -6.12
C ALA A 10 -6.42 13.11 -6.97
N PRO A 11 -5.11 12.98 -6.68
CA PRO A 11 -4.27 12.05 -7.40
C PRO A 11 -4.89 10.66 -7.22
N ALA A 12 -5.12 9.96 -8.34
CA ALA A 12 -5.40 8.54 -8.26
C ALA A 12 -4.21 7.89 -7.56
N ALA A 13 -4.41 7.39 -6.34
CA ALA A 13 -3.43 6.61 -5.63
C ALA A 13 -3.30 5.24 -6.32
N ASN A 14 -2.70 5.24 -7.51
CA ASN A 14 -2.03 4.06 -8.01
C ASN A 14 -0.71 4.05 -7.26
N ALA A 15 -0.63 3.26 -6.18
CA ALA A 15 0.68 2.86 -5.70
C ALA A 15 1.26 2.00 -6.81
N ASP A 16 1.99 2.63 -7.74
CA ASP A 16 2.82 1.91 -8.68
C ASP A 16 3.69 0.99 -7.84
N ASN A 17 3.48 -0.32 -7.98
CA ASN A 17 4.23 -1.31 -7.23
C ASN A 17 5.72 -1.04 -7.54
N PRO A 18 6.57 -0.82 -6.52
CA PRO A 18 7.95 -0.45 -6.79
C PRO A 18 8.61 -1.55 -7.62
N PRO A 19 9.59 -1.21 -8.47
CA PRO A 19 10.11 -2.14 -9.48
C PRO A 19 10.77 -3.40 -8.89
N ASN A 20 11.15 -3.34 -7.61
CA ASN A 20 11.70 -4.46 -6.86
C ASN A 20 10.63 -5.32 -6.16
N CYS A 21 9.34 -5.04 -6.40
CA CYS A 21 8.22 -5.78 -5.85
C CYS A 21 7.26 -6.23 -6.96
N GLU A 22 6.61 -7.36 -6.75
CA GLU A 22 5.55 -7.92 -7.58
C GLU A 22 4.34 -8.24 -6.70
N GLN A 23 3.15 -7.81 -7.13
CA GLN A 23 1.89 -8.11 -6.47
C GLN A 23 0.98 -8.87 -7.43
N VAL A 24 0.56 -10.07 -7.05
CA VAL A 24 -0.33 -10.91 -7.85
C VAL A 24 -1.52 -11.44 -7.03
N PRO A 25 -2.68 -11.71 -7.64
CA PRO A 25 -3.78 -12.40 -6.99
C PRO A 25 -3.35 -13.79 -6.48
N TRP A 26 -3.83 -14.17 -5.30
CA TRP A 26 -3.47 -15.42 -4.63
C TRP A 26 -4.66 -16.09 -3.94
N GLY A 27 -4.53 -17.39 -3.69
CA GLY A 27 -5.55 -18.20 -3.04
C GLY A 27 -6.76 -18.51 -3.94
N PHE A 28 -7.81 -19.06 -3.34
CA PHE A 28 -9.02 -19.43 -4.06
C PHE A 28 -9.69 -18.17 -4.65
N LEU A 29 -9.89 -18.16 -5.98
CA LEU A 29 -10.46 -17.06 -6.76
C LEU A 29 -9.79 -15.68 -6.57
N GLY A 30 -8.51 -15.64 -6.17
CA GLY A 30 -7.80 -14.37 -5.96
C GLY A 30 -8.29 -13.58 -4.74
N SER A 31 -8.82 -14.27 -3.73
CA SER A 31 -9.30 -13.68 -2.47
C SER A 31 -8.20 -13.06 -1.62
N LEU A 32 -6.94 -13.42 -1.88
CA LEU A 32 -5.75 -12.85 -1.26
C LEU A 32 -4.88 -12.19 -2.34
N LYS A 33 -3.89 -11.43 -1.89
CA LYS A 33 -2.76 -10.98 -2.71
C LYS A 33 -1.48 -11.59 -2.17
N ARG A 34 -0.57 -11.94 -3.08
CA ARG A 34 0.81 -12.26 -2.79
C ARG A 34 1.68 -11.10 -3.26
N GLU A 35 2.37 -10.47 -2.32
CA GLU A 35 3.40 -9.48 -2.56
C GLU A 35 4.77 -10.12 -2.36
N ILE A 36 5.64 -10.02 -3.34
CA ILE A 36 7.03 -10.47 -3.25
C ILE A 36 7.91 -9.26 -3.52
N CYS A 37 8.89 -9.00 -2.64
CA CYS A 37 9.84 -7.91 -2.79
C CYS A 37 11.28 -8.43 -2.63
N ASP A 38 12.16 -8.03 -3.54
CA ASP A 38 13.57 -8.37 -3.50
C ASP A 38 14.42 -7.19 -3.00
N GLN A 39 15.49 -7.56 -2.30
CA GLN A 39 16.63 -6.69 -2.03
C GLN A 39 17.65 -6.78 -3.17
N PRO A 40 18.59 -5.83 -3.25
CA PRO A 40 19.68 -5.91 -4.22
C PRO A 40 20.51 -7.18 -4.10
N ILE A 41 20.99 -7.66 -5.24
CA ILE A 41 21.91 -8.80 -5.29
C ILE A 41 23.21 -8.42 -4.56
N ARG A 42 23.56 -9.22 -3.56
CA ARG A 42 24.81 -9.13 -2.81
C ARG A 42 25.99 -9.57 -3.68
N LYS A 43 27.19 -9.22 -3.24
CA LYS A 43 28.45 -9.57 -3.94
C LYS A 43 28.65 -11.06 -4.17
N ASP A 44 28.03 -11.91 -3.36
CA ASP A 44 28.11 -13.37 -3.45
C ASP A 44 27.02 -13.98 -4.37
N GLY A 45 26.26 -13.13 -5.08
CA GLY A 45 25.19 -13.53 -5.98
C GLY A 45 23.87 -13.90 -5.29
N SER A 46 23.76 -13.78 -3.96
CA SER A 46 22.50 -13.99 -3.24
C SER A 46 21.70 -12.70 -3.10
N TRP A 47 20.39 -12.79 -2.93
CA TRP A 47 19.55 -11.67 -2.51
C TRP A 47 18.57 -12.11 -1.43
N THR A 48 18.06 -11.16 -0.66
CA THR A 48 16.95 -11.42 0.27
C THR A 48 15.64 -11.13 -0.42
N ARG A 49 14.70 -12.06 -0.26
CA ARG A 49 13.31 -11.92 -0.70
C ARG A 49 12.40 -11.87 0.51
N ARG A 50 11.42 -10.98 0.48
CA ARG A 50 10.27 -10.96 1.39
C ARG A 50 9.02 -11.34 0.60
N LYS A 51 8.23 -12.27 1.12
CA LYS A 51 6.96 -12.71 0.55
C LYS A 51 5.86 -12.54 1.59
N VAL A 52 4.89 -11.69 1.28
CA VAL A 52 3.71 -11.42 2.11
C VAL A 52 2.47 -11.92 1.38
N ILE A 53 1.63 -12.67 2.06
CA ILE A 53 0.33 -13.10 1.55
C ILE A 53 -0.75 -12.54 2.48
N GLY A 54 -1.74 -11.85 1.92
CA GLY A 54 -2.76 -11.20 2.73
C GLY A 54 -3.81 -10.45 1.93
N ILE A 55 -4.66 -9.72 2.64
CA ILE A 55 -5.61 -8.78 2.05
C ILE A 55 -5.09 -7.37 2.35
N PRO A 56 -4.72 -6.58 1.32
CA PRO A 56 -4.26 -5.22 1.56
C PRO A 56 -5.40 -4.34 2.09
N ALA A 57 -5.04 -3.23 2.70
CA ALA A 57 -5.97 -2.23 3.18
C ALA A 57 -6.85 -1.77 2.02
N HIS A 58 -8.17 -1.80 2.24
CA HIS A 58 -9.13 -1.47 1.22
C HIS A 58 -10.40 -0.90 1.84
N TYR A 59 -11.12 -0.14 1.02
CA TYR A 59 -12.45 0.32 1.39
C TYR A 59 -13.48 -0.78 1.10
N ARG A 60 -14.22 -1.19 2.13
CA ARG A 60 -15.37 -2.07 1.96
C ARG A 60 -16.62 -1.22 1.77
N ASN A 61 -17.30 -1.42 0.64
CA ASN A 61 -18.56 -0.74 0.36
C ASN A 61 -19.66 -1.18 1.35
N PRO A 62 -20.57 -0.25 1.74
CA PRO A 62 -21.75 -0.62 2.52
C PRO A 62 -22.60 -1.63 1.74
N SER A 63 -23.22 -2.56 2.47
CA SER A 63 -24.08 -3.58 1.86
C SER A 63 -25.28 -3.87 2.76
N SER A 64 -26.38 -4.32 2.17
CA SER A 64 -27.54 -4.82 2.90
C SER A 64 -27.85 -6.24 2.45
N SER A 65 -28.21 -7.09 3.41
CA SER A 65 -28.71 -8.44 3.14
C SER A 65 -30.13 -8.53 3.66
N CYS A 66 -31.08 -8.80 2.76
CA CYS A 66 -32.48 -9.00 3.11
C CYS A 66 -32.83 -10.47 2.89
N TYR A 67 -33.41 -11.09 3.91
CA TYR A 67 -33.96 -12.42 3.83
C TYR A 67 -35.48 -12.37 4.05
N SER A 68 -36.23 -13.09 3.21
CA SER A 68 -37.66 -13.23 3.34
C SER A 68 -37.97 -14.64 3.82
N SER A 69 -38.68 -14.75 4.95
CA SER A 69 -39.16 -16.03 5.46
C SER A 69 -40.61 -16.27 5.02
N GLY A 70 -40.87 -17.48 4.52
CA GLY A 70 -42.14 -17.85 3.89
C GLY A 70 -43.37 -17.90 4.81
N TYR A 71 -44.52 -18.01 4.16
CA TYR A 71 -45.92 -18.05 4.65
C TYR A 71 -46.49 -16.76 5.27
N TRP A 72 -45.71 -15.97 6.03
CA TRP A 72 -46.21 -14.76 6.70
C TRP A 72 -45.57 -13.44 6.22
N GLY A 73 -44.65 -13.49 5.24
CA GLY A 73 -44.15 -12.30 4.54
C GLY A 73 -43.18 -11.43 5.34
N THR A 74 -42.58 -11.94 6.41
CA THR A 74 -41.59 -11.19 7.18
C THR A 74 -40.30 -11.09 6.37
N THR A 75 -39.88 -9.86 6.10
CA THR A 75 -38.61 -9.55 5.43
C THR A 75 -37.72 -8.85 6.42
N ASP A 76 -36.63 -9.52 6.79
CA ASP A 76 -35.62 -8.98 7.70
C ASP A 76 -34.42 -8.53 6.88
N CYS A 77 -34.08 -7.25 7.00
CA CYS A 77 -32.93 -6.65 6.34
C CYS A 77 -31.86 -6.27 7.36
N THR A 78 -30.66 -6.81 7.18
CA THR A 78 -29.47 -6.40 7.94
C THR A 78 -28.65 -5.45 7.09
N TYR A 79 -28.32 -4.29 7.65
CA TYR A 79 -27.41 -3.32 7.04
C TYR A 79 -26.00 -3.47 7.61
N TYR A 80 -25.01 -3.56 6.72
CA TYR A 80 -23.59 -3.61 7.05
C TYR A 80 -22.94 -2.28 6.60
N PRO A 81 -22.51 -1.42 7.53
CA PRO A 81 -21.85 -0.19 7.17
C PRO A 81 -20.53 -0.47 6.45
N GLY A 82 -20.22 0.39 5.47
CA GLY A 82 -18.93 0.40 4.80
C GLY A 82 -17.86 1.08 5.66
N GLY A 83 -16.59 0.88 5.29
CA GLY A 83 -15.47 1.45 6.03
C GLY A 83 -14.11 1.03 5.50
N GLN A 84 -13.06 1.69 6.01
CA GLN A 84 -11.69 1.28 5.76
C GLN A 84 -11.40 -0.01 6.54
N VAL A 85 -10.92 -1.02 5.84
CA VAL A 85 -10.44 -2.27 6.40
C VAL A 85 -8.91 -2.21 6.38
N PRO A 86 -8.23 -2.41 7.52
CA PRO A 86 -6.77 -2.42 7.56
C PRO A 86 -6.20 -3.65 6.82
N ASP A 87 -4.90 -3.62 6.55
CA ASP A 87 -4.18 -4.78 6.03
C ASP A 87 -4.38 -6.00 6.94
N ARG A 88 -4.59 -7.16 6.31
CA ARG A 88 -4.57 -8.46 6.97
C ARG A 88 -3.45 -9.30 6.38
N VAL A 89 -2.47 -9.64 7.21
CA VAL A 89 -1.36 -10.51 6.82
C VAL A 89 -1.67 -11.94 7.27
N ASP A 90 -1.74 -12.86 6.31
CA ASP A 90 -1.94 -14.28 6.56
C ASP A 90 -0.59 -15.03 6.61
N SER A 91 0.42 -14.55 5.86
CA SER A 91 1.80 -15.08 5.87
C SER A 91 2.80 -13.97 5.58
N ASP A 92 3.96 -13.99 6.24
CA ASP A 92 5.11 -13.10 5.98
C ASP A 92 6.39 -13.91 6.14
N GLU A 93 7.07 -14.15 5.03
CA GLU A 93 8.29 -14.94 4.96
C GLU A 93 9.43 -14.08 4.45
N THR A 94 10.62 -14.25 5.01
CA THR A 94 11.85 -13.62 4.51
C THR A 94 12.95 -14.68 4.42
N TYR A 95 13.57 -14.81 3.24
CA TYR A 95 14.57 -15.82 2.98
C TYR A 95 15.60 -15.34 1.95
N ASP A 96 16.78 -15.95 1.99
CA ASP A 96 17.83 -15.69 1.01
C ASP A 96 17.70 -16.66 -0.18
N LEU A 97 17.84 -16.11 -1.37
CA LEU A 97 17.80 -16.83 -2.63
C LEU A 97 19.09 -16.65 -3.42
N ARG A 98 19.34 -17.60 -4.32
CA ARG A 98 20.26 -17.50 -5.44
C ARG A 98 19.51 -17.85 -6.72
N ALA A 99 20.10 -17.51 -7.86
CA ALA A 99 19.49 -17.73 -9.17
C ALA A 99 19.08 -19.19 -9.43
N ASP A 100 19.79 -20.15 -8.82
CA ASP A 100 19.55 -21.59 -8.92
C ASP A 100 18.60 -22.14 -7.84
N THR A 101 18.29 -21.37 -6.79
CA THR A 101 17.41 -21.80 -5.69
C THR A 101 16.05 -21.11 -5.69
N VAL A 102 15.72 -20.32 -6.72
CA VAL A 102 14.42 -19.66 -6.84
C VAL A 102 13.31 -20.72 -7.00
N PRO A 103 12.27 -20.71 -6.16
CA PRO A 103 11.12 -21.58 -6.32
C PRO A 103 10.46 -21.39 -7.70
N THR A 104 9.99 -22.47 -8.31
CA THR A 104 9.43 -22.44 -9.68
C THR A 104 8.16 -21.59 -9.80
N ASP A 105 7.44 -21.38 -8.70
CA ASP A 105 6.21 -20.58 -8.62
C ASP A 105 6.45 -19.10 -8.25
N GLU A 106 7.71 -18.68 -8.18
CA GLU A 106 8.12 -17.33 -7.85
C GLU A 106 8.90 -16.67 -9.01
N PRO A 107 8.84 -15.34 -9.15
CA PRO A 107 9.61 -14.64 -10.15
C PRO A 107 11.12 -14.78 -9.87
N GLY A 108 11.93 -14.60 -10.91
CA GLY A 108 13.37 -14.38 -10.76
C GLY A 108 13.67 -13.11 -9.94
N HIS A 109 14.95 -12.77 -9.77
CA HIS A 109 15.31 -11.53 -9.09
C HIS A 109 14.69 -10.31 -9.77
N MET A 110 13.98 -9.49 -9.00
CA MET A 110 13.33 -8.27 -9.49
C MET A 110 14.32 -7.10 -9.55
N PRO A 111 14.17 -6.17 -10.52
CA PRO A 111 15.08 -5.04 -10.67
C PRO A 111 15.30 -4.28 -9.37
N ASP A 112 16.54 -3.92 -9.11
CA ASP A 112 16.88 -3.10 -7.94
C ASP A 112 16.05 -1.81 -7.97
N PRO A 113 15.50 -1.38 -6.81
CA PRO A 113 14.83 -0.10 -6.76
C PRO A 113 15.86 0.96 -7.13
N ALA A 114 15.47 1.90 -8.00
CA ALA A 114 16.31 3.03 -8.34
C ALA A 114 16.82 3.65 -7.02
N PRO A 115 18.11 4.04 -6.93
CA PRO A 115 18.62 4.68 -5.73
C PRO A 115 17.66 5.79 -5.33
N ALA A 116 17.16 5.74 -4.09
CA ALA A 116 16.27 6.79 -3.60
C ALA A 116 16.95 8.13 -3.90
N PRO A 117 16.23 9.13 -4.46
CA PRO A 117 16.77 10.46 -4.60
C PRO A 117 17.40 10.84 -3.25
N PRO A 118 18.60 11.44 -3.24
CA PRO A 118 19.22 11.86 -1.99
C PRO A 118 18.18 12.67 -1.21
N ALA A 119 18.03 12.35 0.08
CA ALA A 119 17.09 13.06 0.94
C ALA A 119 17.24 14.58 0.67
N PRO A 120 16.14 15.32 0.48
CA PRO A 120 16.22 16.77 0.36
C PRO A 120 17.10 17.28 1.50
N LYS A 121 18.12 18.07 1.17
CA LYS A 121 18.94 18.72 2.20
C LYS A 121 17.96 19.38 3.17
N GLU A 122 18.10 19.07 4.46
CA GLU A 122 17.30 19.67 5.52
C GLU A 122 17.19 21.17 5.23
N PRO A 123 15.97 21.76 5.19
CA PRO A 123 15.83 23.18 4.96
C PRO A 123 16.72 23.89 5.96
N THR A 124 17.69 24.65 5.45
CA THR A 124 18.51 25.51 6.31
C THR A 124 17.54 26.28 7.20
N PRO A 125 17.70 26.25 8.54
CA PRO A 125 16.83 27.00 9.43
C PRO A 125 16.76 28.43 8.90
N ALA A 126 15.54 28.91 8.63
CA ALA A 126 15.36 30.30 8.27
C ALA A 126 16.05 31.15 9.35
N PRO A 127 16.81 32.20 8.98
CA PRO A 127 17.42 33.08 9.97
C PRO A 127 16.32 33.55 10.93
N ALA A 128 16.60 33.42 12.23
CA ALA A 128 15.68 33.90 13.25
C ALA A 128 15.29 35.36 12.95
N PRO A 129 14.02 35.74 13.10
CA PRO A 129 13.62 37.13 12.96
C PRO A 129 14.47 37.99 13.89
N PRO A 130 14.90 39.19 13.45
CA PRO A 130 15.69 40.08 14.30
C PRO A 130 14.92 40.37 15.59
N GLU A 131 15.61 40.28 16.73
CA GLU A 131 15.05 40.63 18.03
C GLU A 131 14.52 42.08 17.99
N PRO A 132 13.35 42.36 18.60
CA PRO A 132 12.82 43.72 18.65
C PRO A 132 13.79 44.59 19.45
N VAL A 133 14.36 45.60 18.78
CA VAL A 133 15.14 46.65 19.44
C VAL A 133 14.19 47.37 20.39
N SER A 134 14.45 47.24 21.69
CA SER A 134 13.75 48.00 22.72
C SER A 134 14.31 49.41 22.69
N GLU A 135 13.62 50.33 22.02
CA GLU A 135 13.89 51.77 22.12
C GLU A 135 13.27 52.29 23.43
N ASP A 136 14.16 52.63 24.35
CA ASP A 136 13.95 53.29 25.63
C ASP A 136 13.22 54.64 25.42
N ALA A 137 12.16 54.89 26.20
CA ALA A 137 11.43 56.16 26.23
C ALA A 137 11.27 56.65 27.68
#